data_AF-A0A427YVE4-F1
#
_entry.id   AF-A0A427YVE4-F1
#
_cell.length_a   1.000
_cell.length_b   1.000
_cell.length_c   1.000
_cell.angle_alpha   90.00
_cell.angle_beta   90.00
_cell.angle_gamma   90.00
#
_symmetry.space_group_name_H-M   'P 1'
#
loop_
_entity.id
_entity.type
_entity.pdbx_description
1 polymer ?
#
loop_
_entity_poly.entity_id
_entity_poly.type
_entity_poly.pdbx_seq_one_letter_code
_entity_poly.pdbx_strand_id
1 'polypeptide(L)'
;MFPTDWEWKGEHWHIARNLAKHHYAYLLQLPLVLHLPSLHTLVVHAGLLPSDPSRSANDANQPLVEASHSTTSPNYDASLARPSEELTLLLDVPQNTHPWNLMNMRSVYVSGKHQGEVTKSSKKGNPWSDVWKKEMKRMGAEHDDQENAGTEDQEDAEGDELEDQERRDAADADEEGDLQCSPVTVIYGHAAGRGLDIKPFSKGIDTGCVYGRQLSALVIGDISGLKGESVRVGDAQGVLVSVECGKGGT
;
A
#
# COMPACT_ATOMS: atom_id res chain seq x y z
N MET A 1 -16.11 20.99 -19.02
CA MET A 1 -17.27 20.07 -19.08
C MET A 1 -17.38 19.43 -17.71
N PHE A 2 -18.57 19.38 -17.11
CA PHE A 2 -18.74 18.71 -15.81
C PHE A 2 -18.72 17.19 -16.02
N PRO A 3 -18.26 16.38 -15.03
CA PRO A 3 -18.41 14.93 -15.08
C PRO A 3 -19.86 14.53 -15.34
N THR A 4 -20.08 13.48 -16.14
CA THR A 4 -21.42 13.08 -16.62
C THR A 4 -22.33 12.55 -15.52
N ASP A 5 -21.74 12.11 -14.42
CA ASP A 5 -22.37 11.63 -13.20
C ASP A 5 -22.76 12.76 -12.22
N TRP A 6 -22.42 14.02 -12.53
CA TRP A 6 -22.75 15.14 -11.65
C TRP A 6 -24.19 15.60 -11.83
N GLU A 7 -24.98 15.40 -10.78
CA GLU A 7 -26.33 15.92 -10.68
C GLU A 7 -26.33 17.41 -10.33
N TRP A 8 -26.85 18.24 -11.24
CA TRP A 8 -26.99 19.67 -10.99
C TRP A 8 -27.95 19.94 -9.84
N LYS A 9 -27.52 20.75 -8.86
CA LYS A 9 -28.22 20.97 -7.57
C LYS A 9 -28.45 19.67 -6.77
N GLY A 10 -27.68 18.63 -7.05
CA GLY A 10 -27.62 17.43 -6.20
C GLY A 10 -26.81 17.68 -4.92
N GLU A 11 -26.60 16.61 -4.17
CA GLU A 11 -25.90 16.66 -2.87
C GLU A 11 -24.49 17.26 -2.97
N HIS A 12 -23.65 16.76 -3.89
CA HIS A 12 -22.29 17.26 -4.09
C HIS A 12 -22.25 18.76 -4.45
N TRP A 13 -23.24 19.23 -5.22
CA TRP A 13 -23.36 20.65 -5.55
C TRP A 13 -23.64 21.48 -4.29
N HIS A 14 -24.55 21.01 -3.42
CA HIS A 14 -24.87 21.68 -2.16
C HIS A 14 -23.70 21.67 -1.18
N ILE A 15 -22.97 20.56 -1.05
CA ILE A 15 -21.75 20.48 -0.24
C ILE A 15 -20.72 21.49 -0.75
N ALA A 16 -20.42 21.48 -2.05
CA ALA A 16 -19.45 22.39 -2.65
C ALA A 16 -19.86 23.87 -2.47
N ARG A 17 -21.15 24.19 -2.55
CA ARG A 17 -21.65 25.57 -2.41
C ARG A 17 -21.55 26.11 -0.98
N ASN A 18 -21.67 25.23 0.02
CA ASN A 18 -21.63 25.56 1.44
C ASN A 18 -20.23 25.37 2.07
N LEU A 19 -19.28 24.77 1.35
CA LEU A 19 -17.93 24.56 1.83
C LEU A 19 -17.24 25.91 2.09
N ALA A 20 -16.81 26.12 3.33
CA ALA A 20 -16.06 27.31 3.70
C ALA A 20 -14.73 27.38 2.93
N LYS A 21 -14.29 28.60 2.56
CA LYS A 21 -13.06 28.80 1.79
C LYS A 21 -11.82 28.15 2.42
N HIS A 22 -11.73 28.16 3.76
CA HIS A 22 -10.60 27.56 4.46
C HIS A 22 -10.64 26.03 4.43
N HIS A 23 -11.81 25.40 4.47
CA HIS A 23 -11.93 23.95 4.25
C HIS A 23 -11.56 23.56 2.81
N TYR A 24 -11.98 24.35 1.82
CA TYR A 24 -11.56 24.16 0.43
C TYR A 24 -10.04 24.25 0.27
N ALA A 25 -9.42 25.30 0.84
CA ALA A 25 -7.97 25.47 0.82
C ALA A 25 -7.24 24.32 1.52
N TYR A 26 -7.76 23.85 2.66
CA TYR A 26 -7.24 22.68 3.37
C TYR A 26 -7.25 21.43 2.48
N LEU A 27 -8.38 21.11 1.83
CA LEU A 27 -8.49 19.96 0.94
C LEU A 27 -7.51 20.02 -0.24
N LEU A 28 -7.26 21.21 -0.80
CA LEU A 28 -6.27 21.39 -1.86
C LEU A 28 -4.82 21.19 -1.41
N GLN A 29 -4.54 21.32 -0.11
CA GLN A 29 -3.20 21.18 0.46
C GLN A 29 -2.90 19.76 0.91
N LEU A 30 -3.90 18.87 0.93
CA LEU A 30 -3.69 17.48 1.34
C LEU A 30 -2.82 16.75 0.30
N PRO A 31 -1.68 16.18 0.69
CA PRO A 31 -0.87 15.39 -0.21
C PRO A 31 -1.52 14.01 -0.46
N LEU A 32 -1.29 13.47 -1.65
CA LEU A 32 -1.71 12.10 -1.98
C LEU A 32 -0.80 11.05 -1.33
N VAL A 33 0.48 11.39 -1.16
CA VAL A 33 1.49 10.55 -0.52
C VAL A 33 2.34 11.43 0.40
N LEU A 34 2.62 10.95 1.61
CA LEU A 34 3.64 11.52 2.48
C LEU A 34 4.91 10.66 2.39
N HIS A 35 6.06 11.30 2.20
CA HIS A 35 7.36 10.63 2.25
C HIS A 35 8.06 10.98 3.56
N LEU A 36 8.49 9.95 4.28
CA LEU A 36 9.20 10.06 5.56
C LEU A 36 10.61 9.46 5.39
N PRO A 37 11.58 10.21 4.83
CA PRO A 37 12.90 9.67 4.48
C PRO A 37 13.65 9.09 5.68
N SER A 38 13.52 9.70 6.87
CA SER A 38 14.19 9.22 8.09
C SER A 38 13.65 7.87 8.59
N LEU A 39 12.49 7.45 8.10
CA LEU A 39 11.87 6.16 8.42
C LEU A 39 11.86 5.24 7.20
N HIS A 40 12.36 5.67 6.05
CA HIS A 40 12.30 4.91 4.79
C HIS A 40 10.87 4.40 4.51
N THR A 41 9.92 5.33 4.66
CA THR A 41 8.49 5.03 4.71
C THR A 41 7.68 5.99 3.85
N LEU A 42 6.70 5.44 3.14
CA LEU A 42 5.68 6.17 2.38
C LEU A 42 4.31 5.97 3.06
N VAL A 43 3.48 7.02 3.10
CA VAL A 43 2.10 6.94 3.58
C VAL A 43 1.17 7.33 2.45
N VAL A 44 0.23 6.45 2.10
CA VAL A 44 -0.73 6.63 1.00
C VAL A 44 -2.13 6.27 1.48
N HIS A 45 -3.19 6.83 0.89
CA HIS A 45 -4.55 6.46 1.27
C HIS A 45 -4.83 4.98 0.99
N ALA A 46 -4.80 4.54 -0.28
CA ALA A 46 -5.24 3.20 -0.66
C ALA A 46 -4.08 2.24 -0.97
N GLY A 47 -3.23 2.58 -1.93
CA GLY A 47 -2.16 1.69 -2.34
C GLY A 47 -1.15 2.32 -3.27
N LEU A 48 0.00 1.66 -3.37
CA LEU A 48 1.16 2.08 -4.13
C LEU A 48 1.85 0.84 -4.69
N LEU A 49 2.35 0.90 -5.92
CA LEU A 49 3.09 -0.22 -6.52
C LEU A 49 4.61 -0.02 -6.39
N PRO A 50 5.38 -1.07 -6.10
CA PRO A 50 6.85 -0.99 -5.98
C PRO A 50 7.57 -1.03 -7.34
N SER A 51 6.87 -1.42 -8.40
CA SER A 51 7.40 -1.66 -9.74
C SER A 51 6.26 -1.53 -10.77
N ASP A 52 6.60 -1.39 -12.06
CA ASP A 52 5.62 -1.42 -13.14
C ASP A 52 5.24 -2.88 -13.47
N PRO A 53 4.03 -3.34 -13.11
CA PRO A 53 3.55 -4.69 -13.38
C PRO A 53 3.40 -5.03 -14.87
N SER A 54 3.45 -4.06 -15.78
CA SER A 54 3.40 -4.30 -17.23
C SER A 54 4.76 -4.73 -17.82
N ARG A 55 5.81 -4.74 -17.00
CA ARG A 55 7.18 -5.09 -17.38
C ARG A 55 7.64 -6.34 -16.64
N SER A 56 8.73 -6.93 -17.13
CA SER A 56 9.44 -7.97 -16.38
C SER A 56 9.96 -7.40 -15.06
N ALA A 57 9.98 -8.23 -14.02
CA ALA A 57 10.52 -7.89 -12.71
C ALA A 57 12.02 -7.55 -12.75
N ASN A 58 12.74 -8.00 -13.78
CA ASN A 58 14.17 -7.73 -14.01
C ASN A 58 14.42 -6.67 -15.10
N ASP A 59 13.39 -5.96 -15.60
CA ASP A 59 13.58 -4.88 -16.58
C ASP A 59 14.45 -3.77 -15.95
N ALA A 60 15.47 -3.32 -16.68
CA ALA A 60 16.44 -2.33 -16.21
C ALA A 60 15.81 -0.97 -15.87
N ASN A 61 14.60 -0.69 -16.38
CA ASN A 61 13.83 0.52 -16.07
C ASN A 61 12.91 0.34 -14.86
N GLN A 62 12.94 -0.80 -14.16
CA GLN A 62 12.25 -0.93 -12.89
C GLN A 62 12.98 -0.10 -11.83
N PRO A 63 12.28 0.71 -11.02
CA PRO A 63 12.91 1.57 -10.00
C PRO A 63 13.85 0.82 -9.06
N LEU A 64 13.45 -0.38 -8.62
CA LEU A 64 14.25 -1.20 -7.70
C LEU A 64 15.49 -1.81 -8.37
N VAL A 65 15.42 -2.11 -9.67
CA VAL A 65 16.56 -2.62 -10.45
C VAL A 65 17.56 -1.49 -10.69
N GLU A 66 17.08 -0.31 -11.05
CA GLU A 66 17.94 0.88 -11.22
C GLU A 66 18.62 1.28 -9.90
N ALA A 67 17.90 1.27 -8.78
CA ALA A 67 18.47 1.46 -7.45
C ALA A 67 19.56 0.41 -7.17
N SER A 68 19.27 -0.88 -7.44
CA SER A 68 20.25 -1.95 -7.26
C SER A 68 21.51 -1.79 -8.10
N HIS A 69 21.44 -1.20 -9.29
CA HIS A 69 22.63 -0.92 -10.08
C HIS A 69 23.41 0.28 -9.51
N SER A 70 22.70 1.30 -9.03
CA SER A 70 23.29 2.52 -8.47
C SER A 70 24.10 2.26 -7.21
N THR A 71 23.66 1.32 -6.36
CA THR A 71 24.38 0.94 -5.13
C THR A 71 25.76 0.32 -5.39
N THR A 72 26.00 -0.23 -6.58
CA THR A 72 27.30 -0.80 -6.97
C THR A 72 28.34 0.27 -7.33
N SER A 73 27.93 1.53 -7.43
CA SER A 73 28.82 2.64 -7.74
C SER A 73 29.82 2.88 -6.61
N PRO A 74 31.13 3.08 -6.90
CA PRO A 74 32.15 3.33 -5.88
C PRO A 74 31.97 4.66 -5.13
N ASN A 75 31.13 5.56 -5.65
CA ASN A 75 30.79 6.85 -5.04
C ASN A 75 29.37 6.87 -4.43
N TYR A 76 28.74 5.71 -4.23
CA TYR A 76 27.41 5.62 -3.68
C TYR A 76 27.37 6.06 -2.21
N ASP A 77 26.51 7.03 -1.89
CA ASP A 77 26.21 7.45 -0.52
C ASP A 77 24.71 7.19 -0.26
N ALA A 78 24.43 6.13 0.50
CA ALA A 78 23.07 5.73 0.82
C ALA A 78 22.25 6.84 1.50
N SER A 79 22.90 7.71 2.28
CA SER A 79 22.20 8.78 3.00
C SER A 79 21.67 9.87 2.06
N LEU A 80 22.33 10.05 0.92
CA LEU A 80 21.96 11.02 -0.11
C LEU A 80 21.11 10.39 -1.22
N ALA A 81 21.37 9.14 -1.59
CA ALA A 81 20.72 8.47 -2.70
C ALA A 81 19.35 7.88 -2.33
N ARG A 82 19.23 7.26 -1.15
CA ARG A 82 18.02 6.51 -0.77
C ARG A 82 16.74 7.35 -0.79
N PRO A 83 16.71 8.62 -0.33
CA PRO A 83 15.51 9.44 -0.46
C PRO A 83 15.08 9.67 -1.92
N SER A 84 16.03 9.77 -2.85
CA SER A 84 15.73 9.90 -4.28
C SER A 84 15.27 8.57 -4.88
N GLU A 85 15.88 7.44 -4.50
CA GLU A 85 15.45 6.08 -4.89
C GLU A 85 14.06 5.74 -4.36
N GLU A 86 13.69 6.23 -3.18
CA GLU A 86 12.33 6.06 -2.65
C GLU A 86 11.30 6.87 -3.46
N LEU A 87 11.72 8.02 -3.99
CA LEU A 87 10.86 8.89 -4.78
C LEU A 87 10.63 8.35 -6.20
N THR A 88 11.56 7.57 -6.76
CA THR A 88 11.36 6.91 -8.07
C THR A 88 10.18 5.94 -8.03
N LEU A 89 9.87 5.33 -6.87
CA LEU A 89 8.65 4.54 -6.70
C LEU A 89 7.38 5.36 -6.99
N LEU A 90 7.37 6.67 -6.70
CA LEU A 90 6.23 7.54 -6.96
C LEU A 90 6.21 8.09 -8.39
N LEU A 91 7.38 8.37 -8.95
CA LEU A 91 7.52 9.11 -10.20
C LEU A 91 7.65 8.21 -11.44
N ASP A 92 8.32 7.06 -11.29
CA ASP A 92 8.72 6.22 -12.42
C ASP A 92 7.84 4.99 -12.60
N VAL A 93 6.98 4.68 -11.61
CA VAL A 93 5.92 3.67 -11.74
C VAL A 93 4.66 4.34 -12.32
N PRO A 94 4.26 4.07 -13.58
CA PRO A 94 3.20 4.82 -14.25
C PRO A 94 1.87 4.86 -13.49
N GLN A 95 1.51 3.73 -12.86
CA GLN A 95 0.27 3.59 -12.09
C GLN A 95 0.24 4.52 -10.87
N ASN A 96 1.39 4.82 -10.26
CA ASN A 96 1.47 5.67 -9.08
C ASN A 96 1.32 7.16 -9.42
N THR A 97 1.53 7.54 -10.68
CA THR A 97 1.34 8.93 -11.16
C THR A 97 -0.14 9.33 -11.31
N HIS A 98 -1.07 8.38 -11.16
CA HIS A 98 -2.50 8.60 -11.28
C HIS A 98 -3.17 8.74 -9.90
N PRO A 99 -3.68 9.93 -9.51
CA PRO A 99 -4.31 10.14 -8.20
C PRO A 99 -5.45 9.17 -7.91
N TRP A 100 -6.22 8.78 -8.94
CA TRP A 100 -7.30 7.82 -8.78
C TRP A 100 -6.79 6.46 -8.27
N ASN A 101 -5.64 5.98 -8.75
CA ASN A 101 -5.06 4.71 -8.30
C ASN A 101 -4.65 4.81 -6.83
N LEU A 102 -3.91 5.85 -6.45
CA LEU A 102 -3.47 6.08 -5.06
C LEU A 102 -4.63 6.14 -4.06
N MET A 103 -5.80 6.57 -4.53
CA MET A 103 -7.01 6.72 -3.70
C MET A 103 -7.96 5.52 -3.75
N ASN A 104 -7.82 4.57 -4.68
CA ASN A 104 -8.82 3.51 -4.90
C ASN A 104 -8.22 2.11 -5.10
N MET A 105 -6.91 1.97 -5.18
CA MET A 105 -6.25 0.68 -5.42
C MET A 105 -6.52 -0.30 -4.28
N ARG A 106 -6.99 -1.50 -4.63
CA ARG A 106 -7.04 -2.65 -3.72
C ARG A 106 -6.23 -3.83 -4.25
N SER A 107 -6.20 -3.97 -5.57
CA SER A 107 -5.47 -5.02 -6.26
C SER A 107 -4.95 -4.50 -7.61
N VAL A 108 -4.05 -5.27 -8.21
CA VAL A 108 -3.45 -5.03 -9.53
C VAL A 108 -3.40 -6.36 -10.29
N TYR A 109 -3.57 -6.31 -11.61
CA TYR A 109 -3.38 -7.50 -12.44
C TYR A 109 -1.90 -7.62 -12.80
N VAL A 110 -1.24 -8.69 -12.35
CA VAL A 110 0.21 -8.90 -12.63
C VAL A 110 0.47 -9.73 -13.88
N SER A 111 -0.57 -10.32 -14.47
CA SER A 111 -0.48 -11.14 -15.67
C SER A 111 -1.78 -11.13 -16.47
N GLY A 112 -1.75 -11.72 -17.66
CA GLY A 112 -2.91 -11.86 -18.54
C GLY A 112 -3.29 -10.58 -19.28
N LYS A 113 -4.50 -10.56 -19.85
CA LYS A 113 -4.96 -9.49 -20.76
C LYS A 113 -5.00 -8.10 -20.12
N HIS A 114 -5.22 -8.04 -18.80
CA HIS A 114 -5.34 -6.80 -18.04
C HIS A 114 -4.05 -6.45 -17.29
N GLN A 115 -2.92 -7.09 -17.64
CA GLN A 115 -1.66 -6.88 -16.96
C GLN A 115 -1.31 -5.39 -16.83
N GLY A 116 -1.02 -4.99 -15.60
CA GLY A 116 -0.69 -3.64 -15.18
C GLY A 116 -1.86 -2.70 -14.92
N GLU A 117 -3.09 -3.15 -15.11
CA GLU A 117 -4.28 -2.40 -14.71
C GLU A 117 -4.50 -2.51 -13.19
N VAL A 118 -4.87 -1.37 -12.58
CA VAL A 118 -5.23 -1.26 -11.17
C VAL A 118 -6.74 -1.45 -11.01
N THR A 119 -7.17 -2.12 -9.93
CA THR A 119 -8.59 -2.32 -9.63
C THR A 119 -8.95 -1.99 -8.19
N LYS A 120 -10.16 -1.45 -8.03
CA LYS A 120 -10.82 -1.21 -6.73
C LYS A 120 -11.50 -2.46 -6.16
N SER A 121 -11.51 -3.57 -6.91
CA SER A 121 -12.11 -4.83 -6.46
C SER A 121 -11.15 -5.56 -5.53
N SER A 122 -11.63 -5.97 -4.36
CA SER A 122 -10.87 -6.87 -3.48
C SER A 122 -10.87 -8.32 -3.96
N LYS A 123 -11.75 -8.67 -4.91
CA LYS A 123 -11.95 -10.05 -5.41
C LYS A 123 -11.27 -10.33 -6.76
N LYS A 124 -10.69 -9.30 -7.39
CA LYS A 124 -10.09 -9.41 -8.73
C LYS A 124 -8.64 -8.93 -8.68
N GLY A 125 -7.79 -9.56 -9.49
CA GLY A 125 -6.36 -9.27 -9.49
C GLY A 125 -5.68 -9.71 -8.19
N ASN A 126 -4.44 -9.30 -8.04
CA ASN A 126 -3.58 -9.64 -6.92
C ASN A 126 -3.58 -8.48 -5.91
N PRO A 127 -3.76 -8.71 -4.61
CA PRO A 127 -3.65 -7.66 -3.62
C PRO A 127 -2.31 -6.92 -3.77
N TRP A 128 -2.36 -5.60 -3.92
CA TRP A 128 -1.15 -4.82 -4.20
C TRP A 128 -0.14 -4.93 -3.04
N SER A 129 -0.60 -5.10 -1.80
CA SER A 129 0.27 -5.28 -0.63
C SER A 129 1.04 -6.60 -0.66
N ASP A 130 0.53 -7.63 -1.35
CA ASP A 130 1.29 -8.88 -1.58
C ASP A 130 2.36 -8.69 -2.65
N VAL A 131 2.07 -7.93 -3.71
CA VAL A 131 3.07 -7.53 -4.72
C VAL A 131 4.17 -6.71 -4.06
N TRP A 132 3.82 -5.74 -3.19
CA TRP A 132 4.77 -4.98 -2.40
C TRP A 132 5.66 -5.88 -1.54
N LYS A 133 5.07 -6.78 -0.74
CA LYS A 133 5.81 -7.73 0.10
C LYS A 133 6.78 -8.57 -0.73
N LYS A 134 6.35 -9.08 -1.89
CA LYS A 134 7.16 -9.92 -2.78
C LYS A 134 8.40 -9.17 -3.28
N GLU A 135 8.20 -7.98 -3.84
CA GLU A 135 9.28 -7.16 -4.41
C GLU A 135 10.28 -6.72 -3.33
N MET A 136 9.78 -6.37 -2.14
CA MET A 136 10.66 -5.97 -1.04
C MET A 136 11.51 -7.13 -0.50
N LYS A 137 11.05 -8.39 -0.63
CA LYS A 137 11.85 -9.57 -0.26
C LYS A 137 13.05 -9.79 -1.18
N ARG A 138 12.99 -9.36 -2.44
CA ARG A 138 14.11 -9.46 -3.40
C ARG A 138 15.33 -8.66 -2.95
N MET A 139 15.16 -7.69 -2.04
CA MET A 139 16.23 -6.84 -1.53
C MET A 139 17.04 -7.46 -0.38
N GLY A 140 17.04 -8.78 -0.25
CA GLY A 140 17.71 -9.49 0.85
C GLY A 140 17.15 -9.14 2.22
N ALA A 141 15.90 -8.67 2.27
CA ALA A 141 15.28 -8.24 3.50
C ALA A 141 14.82 -9.47 4.30
N GLU A 142 15.76 -10.11 4.99
CA GLU A 142 15.50 -11.10 6.04
C GLU A 142 14.85 -10.40 7.22
N HIS A 143 13.53 -10.27 7.15
CA HIS A 143 12.75 -10.04 8.34
C HIS A 143 12.44 -11.39 8.95
N ASP A 144 12.78 -11.58 10.22
CA ASP A 144 12.34 -12.72 11.03
C ASP A 144 10.85 -12.96 10.73
N ASP A 145 10.55 -14.09 10.08
CA ASP A 145 9.19 -14.64 9.98
C ASP A 145 8.73 -15.16 11.37
N GLN A 146 9.17 -14.51 12.46
CA GLN A 146 8.64 -14.64 13.80
C GLN A 146 7.83 -13.39 14.09
N GLU A 147 6.55 -13.40 13.73
CA GLU A 147 5.49 -12.98 14.65
C GLU A 147 4.09 -13.39 14.14
N ASN A 148 3.43 -14.16 15.01
CA ASN A 148 2.00 -14.44 15.15
C ASN A 148 1.19 -14.89 13.93
N ALA A 149 0.87 -16.19 13.96
CA ALA A 149 -0.42 -16.71 13.52
C ALA A 149 -1.55 -16.00 14.29
N GLY A 150 -1.97 -14.83 13.79
CA GLY A 150 -3.25 -14.24 14.11
C GLY A 150 -4.34 -15.11 13.48
N THR A 151 -5.20 -15.63 14.35
CA THR A 151 -6.42 -16.40 14.08
C THR A 151 -7.02 -16.20 12.70
N GLU A 152 -7.03 -17.28 11.92
CA GLU A 152 -7.94 -17.47 10.80
C GLU A 152 -9.37 -17.42 11.34
N ASP A 153 -10.02 -16.25 11.25
CA ASP A 153 -11.45 -16.18 11.41
C ASP A 153 -12.10 -16.84 10.18
N GLN A 154 -12.49 -18.10 10.38
CA GLN A 154 -13.48 -18.81 9.57
C GLN A 154 -14.76 -17.97 9.52
N GLU A 155 -15.05 -17.39 8.36
CA GLU A 155 -16.43 -17.08 8.00
C GLU A 155 -16.85 -17.97 6.83
N ASP A 156 -17.81 -18.83 7.14
CA ASP A 156 -18.51 -19.75 6.26
C ASP A 156 -19.16 -18.99 5.09
N ALA A 157 -18.81 -19.39 3.87
CA ALA A 157 -19.62 -19.13 2.69
C ALA A 157 -19.69 -20.42 1.87
N GLU A 158 -20.71 -21.22 2.16
CA GLU A 158 -21.18 -22.28 1.27
C GLU A 158 -21.53 -21.68 -0.10
N GLY A 159 -20.97 -22.21 -1.18
CA GLY A 159 -21.47 -21.97 -2.53
C GLY A 159 -20.43 -21.97 -3.63
N ASP A 160 -20.34 -23.14 -4.28
CA ASP A 160 -20.07 -23.39 -5.70
C ASP A 160 -18.66 -23.88 -6.08
N GLU A 161 -18.61 -25.18 -6.35
CA GLU A 161 -17.46 -25.98 -6.79
C GLU A 161 -17.26 -25.82 -8.30
N LEU A 162 -16.73 -24.68 -8.76
CA LEU A 162 -16.20 -24.58 -10.11
C LEU A 162 -14.92 -23.72 -10.13
N GLU A 163 -13.91 -24.26 -10.82
CA GLU A 163 -12.65 -23.63 -11.24
C GLU A 163 -11.39 -23.88 -10.39
N ASP A 164 -11.14 -25.17 -10.12
CA ASP A 164 -9.86 -25.70 -9.61
C ASP A 164 -8.79 -25.91 -10.71
N GLN A 165 -8.85 -25.12 -11.79
CA GLN A 165 -8.08 -25.36 -13.02
C GLN A 165 -7.15 -24.23 -13.46
N GLU A 166 -7.15 -23.07 -12.79
CA GLU A 166 -6.22 -21.97 -13.05
C GLU A 166 -4.97 -21.96 -12.13
N ARG A 167 -4.84 -22.92 -11.20
CA ARG A 167 -3.70 -23.03 -10.26
C ARG A 167 -2.46 -23.75 -10.82
N ARG A 168 -2.42 -24.10 -12.12
CA ARG A 168 -1.35 -24.94 -12.70
C ARG A 168 -0.50 -24.30 -13.79
N ASP A 169 -0.70 -23.02 -14.10
CA ASP A 169 0.10 -22.32 -15.14
C ASP A 169 1.06 -21.25 -14.58
N ALA A 170 1.35 -21.26 -13.27
CA ALA A 170 2.32 -20.37 -12.62
C ALA A 170 3.75 -20.97 -12.51
N ALA A 171 4.12 -21.88 -13.42
CA ALA A 171 5.38 -22.62 -13.39
C ALA A 171 6.42 -22.16 -14.44
N ASP A 172 6.24 -20.96 -15.01
CA ASP A 172 7.24 -20.26 -15.83
C ASP A 172 7.43 -18.81 -15.32
N ALA A 173 7.50 -18.63 -14.00
CA ALA A 173 7.93 -17.37 -13.42
C ALA A 173 9.46 -17.31 -13.52
N ASP A 174 9.97 -16.41 -14.36
CA ASP A 174 11.35 -15.95 -14.36
C ASP A 174 11.90 -15.96 -12.92
N GLU A 175 13.06 -16.58 -12.68
CA GLU A 175 13.75 -16.46 -11.40
C GLU A 175 14.04 -14.97 -11.15
N GLU A 176 13.21 -14.35 -10.29
CA GLU A 176 13.39 -12.98 -9.84
C GLU A 176 14.68 -12.93 -9.03
N GLY A 177 15.72 -12.32 -9.62
CA GLY A 177 17.03 -12.24 -8.99
C GLY A 177 17.03 -11.31 -7.78
N ASP A 178 17.93 -11.59 -6.84
CA ASP A 178 18.21 -10.74 -5.69
C ASP A 178 18.71 -9.36 -6.13
N LEU A 179 18.25 -8.32 -5.44
CA LEU A 179 18.57 -6.93 -5.69
C LEU A 179 19.40 -6.35 -4.53
N GLN A 180 20.45 -5.61 -4.86
CA GLN A 180 21.30 -4.89 -3.92
C GLN A 180 20.74 -3.49 -3.67
N CYS A 181 19.52 -3.38 -3.19
CA CYS A 181 18.92 -2.11 -2.75
C CYS A 181 18.23 -2.27 -1.39
N SER A 182 17.66 -1.20 -0.84
CA SER A 182 17.06 -1.21 0.51
C SER A 182 15.54 -1.16 0.46
N PRO A 183 14.83 -1.95 1.28
CA PRO A 183 13.38 -1.97 1.26
C PRO A 183 12.77 -0.67 1.80
N VAL A 184 11.55 -0.40 1.36
CA VAL A 184 10.74 0.76 1.73
C VAL A 184 9.45 0.27 2.37
N THR A 185 9.08 0.85 3.51
CA THR A 185 7.81 0.54 4.16
C THR A 185 6.69 1.42 3.60
N VAL A 186 5.49 0.87 3.41
CA VAL A 186 4.29 1.64 3.07
C VAL A 186 3.23 1.51 4.16
N ILE A 187 2.64 2.63 4.58
CA ILE A 187 1.51 2.69 5.51
C ILE A 187 0.27 3.16 4.73
N TYR A 188 -0.87 2.52 4.94
CA TYR A 188 -2.10 2.82 4.21
C TYR A 188 -3.38 2.58 5.01
N GLY A 189 -4.50 3.15 4.53
CA GLY A 189 -5.81 2.99 5.14
C GLY A 189 -6.94 3.35 4.18
N HIS A 190 -7.66 2.34 3.70
CA HIS A 190 -8.74 2.45 2.69
C HIS A 190 -9.60 1.18 2.59
N ALA A 191 -8.96 0.01 2.70
CA ALA A 191 -9.58 -1.28 2.51
C ALA A 191 -10.08 -1.88 3.83
N ALA A 192 -10.94 -1.16 4.56
CA ALA A 192 -11.54 -1.57 5.84
C ALA A 192 -12.03 -3.03 5.91
N GLY A 193 -12.49 -3.57 4.77
CA GLY A 193 -12.91 -4.97 4.66
C GLY A 193 -11.81 -5.99 4.97
N ARG A 194 -10.53 -5.62 4.88
CA ARG A 194 -9.38 -6.46 5.27
C ARG A 194 -9.04 -6.37 6.76
N GLY A 195 -9.61 -5.40 7.48
CA GLY A 195 -9.21 -5.14 8.86
C GLY A 195 -7.75 -4.69 8.96
N LEU A 196 -7.09 -5.10 10.05
CA LEU A 196 -5.68 -4.81 10.28
C LEU A 196 -4.84 -5.70 9.35
N ASP A 197 -4.13 -5.10 8.38
CA ASP A 197 -3.40 -5.79 7.30
C ASP A 197 -1.90 -5.53 7.45
N ILE A 198 -1.26 -6.24 8.39
CA ILE A 198 0.15 -6.04 8.75
C ILE A 198 1.01 -7.11 8.08
N LYS A 199 1.87 -6.67 7.16
CA LYS A 199 2.84 -7.52 6.45
C LYS A 199 4.24 -6.94 6.60
N PRO A 200 5.29 -7.72 6.28
CA PRO A 200 6.62 -7.15 6.06
C PRO A 200 6.51 -6.01 5.03
N PHE A 201 7.08 -4.85 5.37
CA PHE A 201 7.13 -3.63 4.54
C PHE A 201 5.78 -3.00 4.13
N SER A 202 4.63 -3.50 4.57
CA SER A 202 3.33 -2.83 4.33
C SER A 202 2.40 -2.90 5.53
N LYS A 203 1.84 -1.76 5.97
CA LYS A 203 1.01 -1.61 7.18
C LYS A 203 -0.35 -0.99 6.84
N GLY A 204 -1.38 -1.83 6.71
CA GLY A 204 -2.76 -1.41 6.56
C GLY A 204 -3.44 -1.20 7.92
N ILE A 205 -3.83 0.04 8.22
CA ILE A 205 -4.37 0.43 9.55
C ILE A 205 -5.85 0.82 9.53
N ASP A 206 -6.54 0.65 8.39
CA ASP A 206 -7.97 0.89 8.30
C ASP A 206 -8.75 -0.31 8.83
N THR A 207 -9.13 -0.25 10.10
CA THR A 207 -9.91 -1.27 10.79
C THR A 207 -11.42 -1.02 10.75
N GLY A 208 -11.88 -0.01 9.99
CA GLY A 208 -13.30 0.16 9.69
C GLY A 208 -14.14 0.74 10.83
N CYS A 209 -13.61 1.72 11.57
CA CYS A 209 -14.32 2.40 12.67
C CYS A 209 -15.74 2.86 12.30
N VAL A 210 -15.94 3.41 11.09
CA VAL A 210 -17.26 3.86 10.59
C VAL A 210 -18.30 2.74 10.51
N TYR A 211 -17.86 1.48 10.46
CA TYR A 211 -18.71 0.30 10.47
C TYR A 211 -18.95 -0.24 11.88
N GLY A 212 -18.58 0.52 12.91
CA GLY A 212 -18.69 0.13 14.31
C GLY A 212 -17.67 -0.92 14.76
N ARG A 213 -16.56 -1.03 14.02
CA ARG A 213 -15.40 -1.85 14.40
C ARG A 213 -14.46 -1.03 15.28
N GLN A 214 -13.17 -1.02 14.96
CA GLN A 214 -12.13 -0.33 15.72
C GLN A 214 -11.58 0.87 14.96
N LEU A 215 -10.99 1.81 15.69
CA LEU A 215 -10.08 2.82 15.19
C LEU A 215 -8.66 2.43 15.59
N SER A 216 -7.79 2.25 14.60
CA SER A 216 -6.39 1.87 14.82
C SER A 216 -5.44 3.03 14.54
N ALA A 217 -4.37 3.11 15.33
CA ALA A 217 -3.28 4.05 15.18
C ALA A 217 -1.94 3.31 15.28
N LEU A 218 -1.00 3.66 14.41
CA LEU A 218 0.39 3.22 14.47
C LEU A 218 1.23 4.36 15.05
N VAL A 219 1.76 4.16 16.25
CA VAL A 219 2.56 5.17 16.96
C VAL A 219 4.04 4.85 16.82
N ILE A 220 4.82 5.84 16.36
CA ILE A 220 6.26 5.76 16.17
C ILE A 220 6.90 6.89 17.00
N GLY A 221 7.95 6.60 17.78
CA GLY A 221 8.61 7.56 18.66
C GLY A 221 8.51 7.15 20.13
N ASP A 222 7.99 8.04 20.99
CA ASP A 222 7.77 7.70 22.42
C ASP A 222 6.58 6.77 22.57
N ILE A 223 6.88 5.50 22.84
CA ILE A 223 5.91 4.42 23.01
C ILE A 223 5.69 4.08 24.50
N SER A 224 6.26 4.87 25.40
CA SER A 224 6.21 4.61 26.84
C SER A 224 4.77 4.60 27.36
N GLY A 225 4.37 3.49 27.98
CA GLY A 225 3.03 3.34 28.57
C GLY A 225 1.92 2.99 27.58
N LEU A 226 2.20 2.92 26.28
CA LEU A 226 1.24 2.41 25.30
C LEU A 226 1.11 0.89 25.41
N LYS A 227 -0.13 0.40 25.34
CA LYS A 227 -0.45 -1.04 25.28
C LYS A 227 -0.92 -1.35 23.87
N GLY A 228 -0.19 -2.20 23.18
CA GLY A 228 -0.44 -2.51 21.79
C GLY A 228 0.52 -3.55 21.24
N GLU A 229 0.36 -3.88 19.97
CA GLU A 229 1.22 -4.81 19.26
C GLU A 229 2.48 -4.09 18.76
N SER A 230 3.66 -4.67 18.99
CA SER A 230 4.91 -4.12 18.51
C SER A 230 5.04 -4.35 17.02
N VAL A 231 5.34 -3.31 16.24
CA VAL A 231 5.51 -3.41 14.79
C VAL A 231 6.69 -2.60 14.32
N ARG A 232 7.55 -3.18 13.46
CA ARG A 232 8.64 -2.44 12.82
C ARG A 232 8.15 -1.63 11.62
N VAL A 233 8.64 -0.40 11.50
CA VAL A 233 8.36 0.54 10.41
C VAL A 233 9.69 1.09 9.89
N GLY A 234 10.11 0.61 8.71
CA GLY A 234 11.46 0.85 8.22
C GLY A 234 12.50 0.45 9.25
N ASP A 235 13.30 1.42 9.71
CA ASP A 235 14.35 1.21 10.71
C ASP A 235 13.94 1.56 12.15
N ALA A 236 12.65 1.89 12.37
CA ALA A 236 12.12 2.23 13.68
C ALA A 236 11.18 1.14 14.24
N GLN A 237 11.08 1.09 15.56
CA GLN A 237 10.05 0.33 16.27
C GLN A 237 8.84 1.23 16.53
N GLY A 238 7.64 0.70 16.31
CA GLY A 238 6.37 1.33 16.64
C GLY A 238 5.45 0.40 17.42
N VAL A 239 4.30 0.94 17.82
CA VAL A 239 3.23 0.21 18.51
C VAL A 239 1.89 0.47 17.81
N LEU A 240 1.18 -0.60 17.47
CA LEU A 240 -0.20 -0.56 16.99
C LEU A 240 -1.16 -0.55 18.17
N VAL A 241 -2.01 0.46 18.22
CA VAL A 241 -3.06 0.63 19.24
C VAL A 241 -4.40 0.66 18.53
N SER A 242 -5.37 -0.08 19.05
CA SER A 242 -6.74 -0.09 18.55
C SER A 242 -7.73 0.19 19.69
N VAL A 243 -8.77 0.94 19.37
CA VAL A 243 -9.89 1.25 20.30
C VAL A 243 -11.22 0.97 19.62
N GLU A 244 -12.19 0.49 20.39
CA GLU A 244 -13.55 0.23 19.91
C GLU A 244 -14.30 1.53 19.58
N CYS A 245 -14.96 1.60 18.42
CA CYS A 245 -15.74 2.78 18.01
C CYS A 245 -17.21 2.76 18.45
N GLY A 246 -17.71 1.60 18.91
CA GLY A 246 -19.09 1.43 19.33
C GLY A 246 -20.07 1.20 18.16
N LYS A 247 -21.33 0.86 18.48
CA LYS A 247 -22.35 0.52 17.48
C LYS A 247 -22.69 1.74 16.60
N GLY A 248 -22.53 1.58 15.29
CA GLY A 248 -22.93 2.56 14.28
C GLY A 248 -21.79 3.38 13.67
N GLY A 249 -20.54 3.21 14.15
CA GLY A 249 -19.50 4.20 13.92
C GLY A 249 -19.84 5.48 14.68
N THR A 250 -18.86 6.31 15.00
CA THR A 250 -19.08 7.58 15.72
C THR A 250 -20.13 8.47 15.07
#